data_AF-A0A6G3XNQ0-F1
#
_entry.id   AF-A0A6G3XNQ0-F1
#
_cell.length_a   1.000
_cell.length_b   1.000
_cell.length_c   1.000
_cell.angle_alpha   90.00
_cell.angle_beta   90.00
_cell.angle_gamma   90.00
#
_symmetry.space_group_name_H-M   'P 1'
#
loop_
_entity.id
_entity.type
_entity.pdbx_description
1 polymer ?
#
loop_
_entity_poly.entity_id
_entity_poly.type
_entity_poly.pdbx_seq_one_letter_code
_entity_poly.pdbx_strand_id
1 'polypeptide(L)'
;VGVITLRISQLSQATTAARRLQDVLLPHPADRAPGTEPLPATGDLTAEGVGHSADGHLILAPVDLTVRPGELVAVTGPTGSGKTTL
;
A
#
# COMPACT_ATOMS: atom_id res chain seq x y z
N VAL A 1 27.19 25.43 -29.41
CA VAL A 1 26.30 25.75 -28.26
C VAL A 1 25.08 24.82 -28.19
N GLY A 2 24.29 24.67 -29.27
CA GLY A 2 23.07 23.82 -29.24
C GLY A 2 23.28 22.33 -28.92
N VAL A 3 24.42 21.75 -29.29
CA VAL A 3 24.73 20.33 -29.03
C VAL A 3 25.03 20.05 -27.55
N ILE A 4 25.59 21.03 -26.84
CA ILE A 4 25.90 20.92 -25.40
C ILE A 4 24.60 20.99 -24.60
N THR A 5 23.68 21.91 -24.95
CA THR A 5 22.36 22.02 -24.32
C THR A 5 21.51 20.76 -24.53
N LEU A 6 21.55 20.17 -25.72
CA LEU A 6 20.82 18.95 -26.04
C LEU A 6 21.31 17.74 -25.22
N ARG A 7 22.63 17.59 -25.04
CA ARG A 7 23.22 16.51 -24.24
C ARG A 7 22.91 16.65 -22.74
N ILE A 8 22.90 17.87 -22.22
CA ILE A 8 22.54 18.13 -20.81
C ILE A 8 21.07 17.79 -20.55
N SER A 9 20.15 18.15 -21.46
CA SER A 9 18.72 17.82 -21.34
C SER A 9 18.47 16.30 -21.39
N GLN A 10 19.19 15.58 -22.27
CA GLN A 10 19.11 14.11 -22.33
C GLN A 10 19.51 13.43 -21.01
N LEU A 11 20.50 13.99 -20.29
CA LEU A 11 20.92 13.45 -19.00
C LEU A 11 19.87 13.71 -17.88
N SER A 12 19.23 14.88 -17.89
CA SER A 12 18.12 15.18 -16.96
C SER A 12 16.88 14.30 -17.23
N GLN A 13 16.60 14.00 -18.49
CA GLN A 13 15.51 13.08 -18.86
C GLN A 13 15.83 11.64 -18.46
N ALA A 14 17.08 11.20 -18.64
CA ALA A 14 17.52 9.86 -18.27
C ALA A 14 17.43 9.62 -16.75
N THR A 15 17.83 10.60 -15.93
CA THR A 15 17.74 10.50 -14.47
C THR A 15 16.30 10.48 -13.96
N THR A 16 15.40 11.27 -14.57
CA THR A 16 13.96 11.27 -14.22
C THR A 16 13.29 9.96 -14.62
N ALA A 17 13.59 9.43 -15.82
CA ALA A 17 13.08 8.16 -16.29
C ALA A 17 13.61 6.99 -15.44
N ALA A 18 14.90 7.00 -15.08
CA ALA A 18 15.50 5.99 -14.23
C ALA A 18 14.85 5.94 -12.84
N ARG A 19 14.51 7.09 -12.24
CA ARG A 19 13.78 7.14 -10.97
C ARG A 19 12.40 6.49 -11.06
N ARG A 20 11.60 6.84 -12.08
CA ARG A 20 10.27 6.23 -12.29
C ARG A 20 10.35 4.72 -12.52
N LEU A 21 11.36 4.26 -13.26
CA LEU A 21 11.59 2.83 -13.47
C LEU A 21 12.03 2.13 -12.18
N GLN A 22 12.85 2.77 -11.35
CA GLN A 22 13.23 2.26 -10.05
C GLN A 22 12.02 2.13 -9.12
N ASP A 23 11.09 3.08 -9.12
CA ASP A 23 9.87 3.02 -8.29
C ASP A 23 8.97 1.82 -8.63
N VAL A 24 8.98 1.38 -9.90
CA VAL A 24 8.19 0.23 -10.37
C VAL A 24 8.95 -1.09 -10.22
N LEU A 25 10.27 -1.08 -10.46
CA LEU A 25 11.10 -2.28 -10.51
C LEU A 25 11.61 -2.71 -9.13
N LEU A 26 11.82 -1.76 -8.21
CA LEU A 26 12.25 -2.06 -6.86
C LEU A 26 11.03 -2.40 -6.00
N PRO A 27 11.06 -3.53 -5.27
CA PRO A 27 10.00 -3.88 -4.33
C PRO A 27 9.73 -2.70 -3.41
N HIS A 28 8.47 -2.29 -3.29
CA HIS A 28 8.13 -1.28 -2.31
C HIS A 28 8.35 -1.89 -0.91
N PRO A 29 8.86 -1.14 0.08
CA PRO A 29 9.11 -1.68 1.42
C PRO A 29 7.85 -2.25 2.11
N ALA A 30 6.65 -1.98 1.58
CA ALA A 30 5.39 -2.61 1.98
C ALA A 30 5.24 -4.08 1.51
N ASP A 31 5.95 -4.51 0.46
CA ASP A 31 5.82 -5.85 -0.14
C ASP A 31 6.45 -6.96 0.70
N ARG A 32 7.23 -6.61 1.74
CA ARG A 32 7.86 -7.60 2.63
C ARG A 32 7.92 -7.09 4.06
N ALA A 33 6.95 -7.47 4.87
CA ALA A 33 7.06 -7.36 6.31
C ALA A 33 8.25 -8.21 6.80
N PRO A 34 9.19 -7.65 7.60
CA PRO A 34 10.22 -8.47 8.25
C PRO A 34 9.56 -9.49 9.19
N GLY A 35 10.02 -10.75 9.14
CA GLY A 35 9.50 -11.82 10.01
C GLY A 35 8.32 -12.61 9.45
N THR A 36 8.36 -12.98 8.17
CA THR A 36 7.35 -13.86 7.55
C THR A 36 7.47 -15.29 8.08
N GLU A 37 7.05 -15.50 9.33
CA GLU A 37 6.81 -16.82 9.90
C GLU A 37 5.50 -17.38 9.31
N PRO A 38 5.40 -18.72 9.13
CA PRO A 38 4.13 -19.34 8.75
C PRO A 38 3.03 -18.98 9.74
N LEU A 39 1.87 -18.56 9.23
CA LEU A 39 0.70 -18.30 10.06
C LEU A 39 0.26 -19.60 10.76
N PRO A 40 -0.15 -19.54 12.03
CA PRO A 40 -0.74 -20.70 12.71
C PRO A 40 -2.04 -21.11 12.01
N ALA A 41 -2.40 -22.40 12.12
CA ALA A 41 -3.62 -22.93 11.51
C ALA A 41 -4.91 -22.30 12.09
N THR A 42 -4.84 -21.84 13.34
CA THR A 42 -5.95 -21.22 14.06
C THR A 42 -5.40 -20.16 15.00
N GLY A 43 -6.12 -19.05 15.15
CA GLY A 43 -5.79 -17.97 16.07
C GLY A 43 -6.79 -16.82 15.95
N ASP A 44 -6.70 -15.86 16.85
CA ASP A 44 -7.46 -14.62 16.76
C ASP A 44 -6.93 -13.80 15.58
N LEU A 45 -7.85 -13.27 14.75
CA LEU A 45 -7.53 -12.27 13.74
C LEU A 45 -7.68 -10.90 14.37
N THR A 46 -6.60 -10.11 14.41
CA THR A 46 -6.59 -8.76 14.97
C THR A 46 -6.17 -7.74 13.91
N ALA A 47 -6.89 -6.62 13.88
CA ALA A 47 -6.56 -5.42 13.14
C ALA A 47 -6.56 -4.26 14.14
N GLU A 48 -5.45 -3.53 14.23
CA GLU A 48 -5.29 -2.40 15.14
C GLU A 48 -4.92 -1.14 14.35
N GLY A 49 -5.72 -0.10 14.48
CA GLY A 49 -5.54 1.17 13.79
C GLY A 49 -5.49 1.06 12.26
N VAL A 50 -6.08 0.02 11.68
CA VAL A 50 -6.01 -0.23 10.23
C VAL A 50 -6.83 0.83 9.52
N GLY A 51 -6.17 1.62 8.68
CA GLY A 51 -6.79 2.67 7.89
C GLY A 51 -6.20 2.68 6.48
N HIS A 52 -6.93 3.28 5.54
CA HIS A 52 -6.50 3.37 4.16
C HIS A 52 -6.89 4.71 3.55
N SER A 53 -5.95 5.30 2.81
CA SER A 53 -6.16 6.51 2.02
C SER A 53 -5.60 6.30 0.63
N ALA A 54 -6.31 6.76 -0.39
CA ALA A 54 -5.81 6.79 -1.77
C ALA A 54 -6.10 8.16 -2.38
N ASP A 55 -5.18 8.65 -3.21
CA ASP A 55 -5.29 9.94 -3.92
C ASP A 55 -5.62 11.14 -3.00
N GLY A 56 -5.13 11.10 -1.75
CA GLY A 56 -5.36 12.16 -0.76
C GLY A 56 -6.74 12.11 -0.07
N HIS A 57 -7.55 11.09 -0.36
CA HIS A 57 -8.85 10.86 0.27
C HIS A 57 -8.79 9.72 1.27
N LEU A 58 -9.36 9.94 2.46
CA LEU A 58 -9.54 8.89 3.46
C LEU A 58 -10.65 7.94 3.01
N ILE A 59 -10.30 6.68 2.72
CA ILE A 59 -11.24 5.63 2.27
C ILE A 59 -11.73 4.80 3.45
N LEU A 60 -10.81 4.48 4.37
CA LEU A 60 -11.09 3.74 5.60
C LEU A 60 -10.44 4.50 6.75
N ALA A 61 -11.25 5.03 7.66
CA ALA A 61 -10.76 5.56 8.93
C ALA A 61 -10.13 4.43 9.76
N PRO A 62 -9.18 4.73 10.68
CA PRO A 62 -8.57 3.71 11.53
C PRO A 62 -9.63 2.86 12.26
N VAL A 63 -9.53 1.54 12.13
CA VAL A 63 -10.40 0.58 12.80
C VAL A 63 -9.62 -0.39 13.65
N ASP A 64 -10.20 -0.75 14.78
CA ASP A 64 -9.77 -1.85 15.64
C ASP A 64 -10.81 -2.98 15.55
N LEU A 65 -10.38 -4.19 15.20
CA LEU A 65 -11.24 -5.36 15.04
C LEU A 65 -10.53 -6.62 15.56
N THR A 66 -11.24 -7.43 16.33
CA THR A 66 -10.81 -8.77 16.73
C THR A 66 -11.87 -9.77 16.33
N VAL A 67 -11.47 -10.85 15.64
CA VAL A 67 -12.34 -11.98 15.28
C VAL A 67 -11.74 -13.25 15.85
N ARG A 68 -12.51 -13.95 16.68
CA ARG A 68 -12.09 -15.20 17.32
C ARG A 68 -12.25 -16.40 16.38
N PRO A 69 -11.53 -17.50 16.62
CA PRO A 69 -11.75 -18.76 15.89
C PRO A 69 -13.21 -19.21 15.92
N GLY A 70 -13.80 -19.41 14.74
CA GLY A 70 -15.19 -19.84 14.58
C GLY A 70 -16.24 -18.72 14.70
N GLU A 71 -15.82 -17.48 14.91
CA GLU A 71 -16.71 -16.31 14.95
C GLU A 71 -17.09 -15.85 13.53
N LEU A 72 -18.38 -15.57 13.32
CA LEU A 72 -18.88 -14.97 12.09
C LEU A 72 -19.20 -13.50 12.33
N VAL A 73 -18.44 -12.60 11.71
CA VAL A 73 -18.65 -11.15 11.78
C VAL A 73 -19.18 -10.63 10.45
N ALA A 74 -20.26 -9.85 10.48
CA ALA A 74 -20.82 -9.20 9.31
C ALA A 74 -20.49 -7.70 9.30
N VAL A 75 -19.78 -7.24 8.27
CA VAL A 75 -19.47 -5.83 8.06
C VAL A 75 -20.61 -5.18 7.26
N THR A 76 -21.29 -4.19 7.85
CA THR A 76 -22.44 -3.51 7.22
C THR A 76 -22.27 -1.99 7.19
N GLY A 77 -23.02 -1.30 6.33
CA GLY A 77 -22.97 0.16 6.22
C GLY A 77 -23.25 0.69 4.80
N PRO A 78 -23.45 2.01 4.64
CA PRO A 78 -23.77 2.65 3.36
C PRO A 78 -22.74 2.41 2.25
N THR A 79 -23.12 2.51 0.98
CA THR A 79 -22.17 2.45 -0.15
C THR A 79 -21.06 3.49 0.03
N GLY A 80 -19.80 3.09 -0.20
CA GLY A 80 -18.64 3.97 -0.04
C GLY A 80 -18.08 4.08 1.39
N SER A 81 -18.63 3.38 2.38
CA SER A 81 -18.13 3.43 3.76
C SER A 81 -16.82 2.66 4.04
N GLY A 82 -16.09 2.23 3.00
CA GLY A 82 -14.82 1.49 3.17
C GLY A 82 -14.92 -0.03 3.41
N LYS A 83 -16.11 -0.65 3.30
CA LYS A 83 -16.30 -2.09 3.60
C LYS A 83 -15.52 -3.07 2.71
N THR A 84 -15.22 -2.69 1.47
CA THR A 84 -14.39 -3.51 0.56
C THR A 84 -12.91 -3.28 0.77
N THR A 85 -12.57 -2.21 1.49
CA THR A 85 -11.20 -1.81 1.81
C THR A 85 -10.73 -2.42 3.12
N LEU A 86 -11.65 -2.60 4.08
CA LEU A 86 -11.47 -3.44 5.27
C LEU A 86 -11.47 -4.91 4.85
#